data_AF-A0A962UYB3-F1
#
_entry.id   AF-A0A962UYB3-F1
#
_cell.length_a   1.000
_cell.length_b   1.000
_cell.length_c   1.000
_cell.angle_alpha   90.00
_cell.angle_beta   90.00
_cell.angle_gamma   90.00
#
_symmetry.space_group_name_H-M   'P 1'
#
loop_
_entity.id
_entity.type
_entity.pdbx_description
1 polymer ?
#
loop_
_entity_poly.entity_id
_entity_poly.type
_entity_poly.pdbx_seq_one_letter_code
_entity_poly.pdbx_strand_id
1 'polypeptide(L)'
;RKAYTWQWSRQGATPGYRMPTTVYASRWNRYDRYYLSYPPTYYEEHCEFTFITDAQGRVSAWRAQGDGCASYRPEAVLRSAP
;
A
#
# COMPACT_ATOMS: atom_id res chain seq x y z
N ARG A 1 -32.61 -3.48 3.40
CA ARG A 1 -31.14 -3.38 3.59
C ARG A 1 -30.56 -2.76 2.32
N LYS A 2 -29.58 -1.86 2.45
CA LYS A 2 -28.86 -1.29 1.31
C LYS A 2 -27.36 -1.57 1.45
N ALA A 3 -26.66 -1.65 0.34
CA ALA A 3 -25.23 -1.77 0.30
C ALA A 3 -24.66 -0.56 -0.46
N TYR A 4 -23.66 0.08 0.14
CA TYR A 4 -22.96 1.20 -0.47
C TYR A 4 -21.52 0.80 -0.66
N THR A 5 -21.04 0.87 -1.90
CA THR A 5 -19.71 0.42 -2.28
C THR A 5 -18.91 1.58 -2.85
N TRP A 6 -17.66 1.70 -2.40
CA TRP A 6 -16.67 2.61 -2.94
C TRP A 6 -15.45 1.81 -3.36
N GLN A 7 -14.82 2.27 -4.43
CA GLN A 7 -13.59 1.71 -4.94
C GLN A 7 -12.57 2.82 -5.05
N TRP A 8 -11.35 2.53 -4.62
CA TRP A 8 -10.20 3.35 -4.92
C TRP A 8 -9.05 2.48 -5.39
N SER A 9 -8.22 3.05 -6.25
CA SER A 9 -6.97 2.44 -6.69
C SER A 9 -5.86 3.48 -6.66
N ARG A 10 -4.65 3.00 -6.37
CA ARG A 10 -3.43 3.79 -6.36
C ARG A 10 -2.35 3.00 -7.07
N GLN A 11 -1.73 3.62 -8.05
CA GLN A 11 -0.60 3.04 -8.78
C GLN A 11 0.59 3.99 -8.74
N GLY A 12 1.78 3.44 -8.77
CA GLY A 12 2.99 4.25 -8.78
C GLY A 12 4.27 3.43 -8.86
N ALA A 13 5.39 4.13 -8.68
CA ALA A 13 6.71 3.52 -8.62
C ALA A 13 7.50 4.10 -7.46
N THR A 14 8.09 3.23 -6.65
CA THR A 14 9.14 3.61 -5.72
C THR A 14 10.43 3.76 -6.51
N PRO A 15 11.10 4.93 -6.50
CA PRO A 15 12.32 5.15 -7.25
C PRO A 15 13.40 4.13 -6.87
N GLY A 16 14.10 3.62 -7.88
CA GLY A 16 15.35 2.91 -7.67
C GLY A 16 16.44 3.83 -7.15
N TYR A 17 17.48 3.27 -6.55
CA TYR A 17 18.63 4.04 -6.06
C TYR A 17 19.94 3.44 -6.55
N ARG A 18 20.92 4.33 -6.78
CA ARG A 18 22.28 3.97 -7.18
C ARG A 18 23.23 4.37 -6.07
N MET A 19 23.83 3.39 -5.39
CA MET A 19 24.79 3.63 -4.32
C MET A 19 26.21 3.38 -4.84
N PRO A 20 27.12 4.37 -4.76
CA PRO A 20 28.53 4.13 -5.02
C PRO A 20 29.08 3.21 -3.92
N THR A 21 29.69 2.09 -4.32
CA THR A 21 30.36 1.16 -3.42
C THR A 21 31.84 1.11 -3.78
N THR A 22 32.70 1.47 -2.82
CA THR A 22 34.15 1.29 -2.96
C THR A 22 34.51 -0.09 -2.41
N VAL A 23 35.01 -0.98 -3.25
CA VAL A 23 35.49 -2.30 -2.81
C VAL A 23 37.00 -2.22 -2.62
N TYR A 24 37.49 -2.54 -1.42
CA TYR A 24 38.93 -2.60 -1.14
C TYR A 24 39.49 -3.96 -1.59
N ALA A 25 40.13 -3.99 -2.76
CA ALA A 25 40.92 -5.13 -3.18
C ALA A 25 42.36 -4.99 -2.65
N SER A 26 42.66 -5.64 -1.51
CA SER A 26 43.94 -5.53 -0.80
C SER A 26 45.19 -5.97 -1.58
N ARG A 27 45.03 -6.61 -2.74
CA ARG A 27 46.15 -7.20 -3.50
C ARG A 27 46.85 -6.25 -4.48
N TRP A 28 46.30 -5.05 -4.77
CA TRP A 28 46.83 -4.23 -5.88
C TRP A 28 46.85 -2.71 -5.68
N ASN A 29 46.63 -2.17 -4.47
CA ASN A 29 46.56 -0.72 -4.21
C ASN A 29 45.72 0.04 -5.27
N ARG A 30 44.67 -0.60 -5.79
CA ARG A 30 43.83 -0.08 -6.87
C ARG A 30 42.42 0.11 -6.34
N TYR A 31 41.89 1.31 -6.54
CA TYR A 31 40.55 1.68 -6.13
C TYR A 31 39.59 1.44 -7.30
N ASP A 32 38.84 0.35 -7.25
CA ASP A 32 37.75 0.13 -8.19
C ASP A 32 36.44 0.60 -7.55
N ARG A 33 35.82 1.63 -8.15
CA ARG A 33 34.51 2.15 -7.73
C ARG A 33 33.43 1.42 -8.51
N TYR A 34 32.63 0.61 -7.81
CA TYR A 34 31.46 -0.05 -8.37
C TYR A 34 30.19 0.70 -7.99
N TYR A 35 29.13 0.54 -8.78
CA TYR A 35 27.81 1.09 -8.44
C TYR A 35 26.84 -0.06 -8.25
N LEU A 36 26.23 -0.15 -7.07
CA LEU A 36 25.07 -0.99 -6.84
C LEU A 36 23.83 -0.23 -7.30
N SER A 37 23.11 -0.79 -8.26
CA SER A 37 21.86 -0.24 -8.78
C SER A 37 20.69 -1.10 -8.32
N TYR A 38 19.73 -0.48 -7.63
CA TYR A 38 18.45 -1.10 -7.28
C TYR A 38 17.39 -0.60 -8.24
N PRO A 39 16.69 -1.47 -8.98
CA PRO A 39 15.67 -1.06 -9.93
C PRO A 39 14.46 -0.44 -9.22
N PRO A 40 13.68 0.42 -9.90
CA PRO A 40 12.40 0.89 -9.40
C PRO A 40 11.46 -0.27 -9.10
N THR A 41 10.63 -0.11 -8.07
CA THR A 41 9.57 -1.08 -7.74
C THR A 41 8.23 -0.47 -8.09
N TYR A 42 7.48 -1.11 -8.99
CA TYR A 42 6.13 -0.69 -9.35
C TYR A 42 5.13 -1.29 -8.38
N TYR A 43 4.10 -0.53 -8.04
CA TYR A 43 3.01 -1.01 -7.21
C TYR A 43 1.67 -0.58 -7.80
N GLU A 44 0.70 -1.45 -7.61
CA GLU A 44 -0.71 -1.20 -7.82
C GLU A 44 -1.43 -1.69 -6.57
N GLU A 45 -2.18 -0.80 -5.94
CA GLU A 45 -3.00 -1.09 -4.78
C GLU A 45 -4.46 -0.79 -5.14
N HIS A 46 -5.35 -1.69 -4.77
CA HIS A 46 -6.78 -1.52 -4.94
C HIS A 46 -7.51 -1.81 -3.64
N CYS A 47 -8.61 -1.12 -3.40
CA CYS A 47 -9.51 -1.45 -2.32
C CYS A 47 -10.95 -1.19 -2.74
N GLU A 48 -11.76 -2.21 -2.63
CA GLU A 48 -13.22 -2.12 -2.61
C GLU A 48 -13.68 -2.15 -1.16
N PHE A 49 -14.50 -1.18 -0.78
CA PHE A 49 -15.09 -1.11 0.54
C PHE A 49 -16.62 -1.06 0.43
N THR A 50 -17.33 -1.87 1.21
CA THR A 50 -18.79 -1.89 1.25
C THR A 50 -19.34 -1.75 2.67
N PHE A 51 -20.26 -0.80 2.88
CA PHE A 51 -21.12 -0.73 4.08
C PHE A 51 -22.49 -1.34 3.80
N ILE A 52 -23.00 -2.12 4.75
CA ILE A 52 -24.32 -2.75 4.70
C ILE A 52 -25.21 -2.11 5.76
N THR A 53 -26.32 -1.49 5.35
CA THR A 53 -27.23 -0.80 6.24
C THR A 53 -28.53 -1.55 6.53
N ASP A 54 -29.07 -1.35 7.74
CA ASP A 54 -30.39 -1.85 8.16
C ASP A 54 -31.55 -1.07 7.50
N ALA A 55 -32.79 -1.31 7.94
CA ALA A 55 -33.97 -0.61 7.39
C ALA A 55 -34.03 0.86 7.83
N GLN A 56 -33.33 1.21 8.92
CA GLN A 56 -33.25 2.54 9.52
C GLN A 56 -32.07 3.35 8.97
N GLY A 57 -31.25 2.76 8.09
CA GLY A 57 -30.08 3.40 7.49
C GLY A 57 -28.81 3.31 8.33
N ARG A 58 -28.81 2.56 9.45
CA ARG A 58 -27.61 2.37 10.27
C ARG A 58 -26.72 1.29 9.69
N VAL A 59 -25.41 1.48 9.79
CA VAL A 59 -24.42 0.49 9.34
C VAL A 59 -24.47 -0.72 10.27
N SER A 60 -24.84 -1.88 9.71
CA SER A 60 -24.99 -3.15 10.43
C SER A 60 -23.81 -4.10 10.21
N ALA A 61 -23.12 -3.95 9.09
CA ALA A 61 -21.94 -4.74 8.72
C ALA A 61 -21.12 -4.01 7.67
N TRP A 62 -19.90 -4.49 7.43
CA TRP A 62 -19.03 -3.99 6.38
C TRP A 62 -18.15 -5.11 5.83
N ARG A 63 -17.60 -4.89 4.64
CA ARG A 63 -16.54 -5.72 4.04
C ARG A 63 -15.54 -4.84 3.32
N ALA A 64 -14.30 -5.30 3.23
CA ALA A 64 -13.27 -4.69 2.40
C ALA A 64 -12.52 -5.80 1.64
N GLN A 65 -12.15 -5.53 0.40
CA GLN A 65 -11.40 -6.46 -0.44
C GLN A 65 -10.35 -5.70 -1.25
N GLY A 66 -9.13 -6.24 -1.27
CA GLY A 66 -8.00 -5.66 -1.98
C GLY A 66 -6.81 -5.41 -1.05
N ASP A 67 -5.63 -5.37 -1.63
CA ASP A 67 -4.34 -5.16 -0.96
C ASP A 67 -4.21 -3.76 -0.35
N GLY A 68 -4.85 -2.77 -0.96
CA GLY A 68 -4.94 -1.40 -0.45
C GLY A 68 -5.77 -1.27 0.84
N CYS A 69 -6.58 -2.27 1.20
CA CYS A 69 -7.48 -2.16 2.35
C CYS A 69 -6.79 -2.33 3.72
N ALA A 70 -5.50 -2.67 3.77
CA ALA A 70 -4.77 -2.98 5.02
C ALA A 70 -4.78 -1.84 6.06
N SER A 71 -4.88 -0.59 5.60
CA SER A 71 -4.88 0.59 6.47
C SER A 71 -6.27 1.01 6.95
N TYR A 72 -7.34 0.38 6.47
CA TYR A 72 -8.70 0.81 6.78
C TYR A 72 -9.20 0.24 8.11
N ARG A 73 -9.69 1.14 8.99
CA ARG A 73 -10.23 0.80 10.32
C ARG A 73 -11.69 1.25 10.45
N PRO A 74 -12.66 0.41 10.07
CA PRO A 74 -14.08 0.75 10.02
C PRO A 74 -14.74 0.76 11.41
N GLU A 75 -14.02 0.40 12.48
CA GLU A 75 -14.56 0.38 13.84
C GLU A 75 -15.04 1.76 14.30
N ALA A 76 -14.55 2.84 13.70
CA ALA A 76 -15.04 4.20 13.94
C ALA A 76 -16.45 4.41 13.37
N VAL A 77 -16.74 3.87 12.18
CA VAL A 77 -18.04 4.02 11.49
C VAL A 77 -19.11 3.11 12.11
N LEU A 78 -18.71 1.96 12.64
CA LEU A 78 -19.62 1.06 13.37
C LEU A 78 -20.05 1.62 14.73
N ARG A 79 -19.24 2.47 15.37
CA ARG A 79 -19.50 3.04 16.70
C ARG A 79 -20.22 4.39 16.68
N SER A 80 -20.25 5.07 15.53
CA SER A 80 -20.95 6.35 15.37
C SER A 80 -22.44 6.21 15.02
N ALA A 81 -22.96 4.99 14.93
CA ALA A 81 -24.40 4.76 14.86
C ALA A 81 -24.98 4.90 16.28
N PRO A 82 -25.92 5.83 16.52
CA PRO A 82 -26.58 5.99 17.82
C PRO A 82 -27.43 4.77 18.20
#